data_AF-A0AAV5L4Y5-F1
#
_entry.id   AF-A0AAV5L4Y5-F1
#
_cell.length_a   1.000
_cell.length_b   1.000
_cell.length_c   1.000
_cell.angle_alpha   90.00
_cell.angle_beta   90.00
_cell.angle_gamma   90.00
#
_symmetry.space_group_name_H-M   'P 1'
#
loop_
_entity.id
_entity.type
_entity.pdbx_description
1 polymer ?
#
loop_
_entity_poly.entity_id
_entity_poly.type
_entity_poly.pdbx_seq_one_letter_code
_entity_poly.pdbx_strand_id
1 'polypeptide(L)' 'MFGADRFDAILPPGTGAIMAIGASYPTVVATKDCRIGMKKQMQVNVTADHHVIYRADLASFLQTLSKIIEDPKDLTL' A
#
# COMPACT_ATOMS: atom_id res chain seq x y z
N MET A 1 2.06 3.98 -15.55
CA MET A 1 2.16 2.54 -15.18
C MET A 1 1.33 1.74 -16.16
N PHE A 2 1.77 0.54 -16.55
CA PHE A 2 1.19 -0.32 -17.60
C PHE A 2 -0.18 -0.94 -17.27
N GLY A 3 -1.01 -0.27 -16.46
CA GLY A 3 -2.36 -0.73 -16.10
C GLY A 3 -2.42 -2.00 -15.24
N ALA A 4 -1.29 -2.48 -14.72
CA ALA A 4 -1.29 -3.64 -13.83
C ALA A 4 -2.00 -3.32 -12.51
N ASP A 5 -2.97 -4.15 -12.14
CA ASP A 5 -3.74 -4.05 -10.90
C ASP A 5 -2.92 -4.57 -9.71
N ARG A 6 -2.24 -5.71 -9.91
CA ARG A 6 -1.39 -6.36 -8.91
C ARG A 6 -0.13 -6.91 -9.55
N PHE A 7 1.00 -6.79 -8.86
CA PHE A 7 2.20 -7.53 -9.19
C PHE A 7 2.92 -7.95 -7.91
N ASP A 8 3.52 -9.14 -7.95
CA ASP A 8 4.32 -9.64 -6.84
C ASP A 8 5.80 -9.42 -7.18
N ALA A 9 6.46 -8.54 -6.42
CA ALA A 9 7.86 -8.24 -6.62
C ALA A 9 8.75 -9.29 -5.94
N ILE A 10 9.76 -9.77 -6.66
CA ILE A 10 10.76 -10.69 -6.14
C ILE A 10 11.84 -9.88 -5.42
N LEU A 11 12.18 -10.28 -4.20
CA LEU A 11 13.18 -9.58 -3.39
C LEU A 11 14.58 -9.73 -4.02
N PRO A 12 15.23 -8.63 -4.45
CA PRO A 12 16.59 -8.70 -4.96
C PRO A 12 17.58 -9.01 -3.83
N PRO A 13 18.70 -9.67 -4.13
CA PRO A 13 19.70 -10.03 -3.14
C PRO A 13 20.23 -8.77 -2.42
N GLY A 14 20.40 -8.86 -1.10
CA GLY A 14 20.92 -7.76 -0.27
C GLY A 14 19.90 -6.68 0.10
N THR A 15 18.63 -6.81 -0.27
CA THR A 15 17.55 -5.88 0.11
C THR A 15 16.62 -6.53 1.14
N GLY A 16 16.20 -5.79 2.18
CA GLY A 16 15.32 -6.32 3.23
C GLY A 16 13.84 -6.43 2.82
N ALA A 17 13.36 -5.54 1.97
CA ALA A 17 12.00 -5.58 1.42
C ALA A 17 11.90 -4.90 0.04
N ILE A 18 10.93 -5.32 -0.76
CA ILE A 18 10.55 -4.67 -2.02
C ILE A 18 9.04 -4.46 -2.06
N MET A 19 8.62 -3.30 -2.56
CA MET A 19 7.21 -2.90 -2.64
C MET A 19 6.77 -2.74 -4.09
N ALA A 20 5.58 -3.24 -4.35
CA ALA A 20 4.87 -3.21 -5.62
C ALA A 20 3.59 -2.39 -5.48
N ILE A 21 3.41 -1.36 -6.31
CA ILE A 21 2.25 -0.45 -6.26
C ILE A 21 1.46 -0.56 -7.56
N GLY A 22 0.22 -1.02 -7.49
CA GLY A 22 -0.69 -1.10 -8.62
C GLY A 22 -1.12 0.27 -9.14
N ALA A 23 -1.67 0.29 -10.36
CA ALA A 23 -2.31 1.49 -10.88
C ALA A 23 -3.51 1.90 -10.00
N SER A 24 -3.76 3.21 -9.92
CA SER A 24 -4.90 3.71 -9.16
C SER A 24 -6.15 3.80 -10.02
N TYR A 25 -7.24 3.17 -9.56
CA TYR A 25 -8.52 3.13 -10.26
C TYR A 25 -9.65 3.74 -9.42
N PRO A 26 -10.63 4.40 -10.05
CA PRO A 26 -11.85 4.82 -9.38
C PRO A 26 -12.69 3.60 -9.01
N THR A 27 -12.86 3.36 -7.72
CA THR A 27 -13.57 2.22 -7.15
C THR A 27 -14.79 2.70 -6.38
N VAL A 28 -15.91 1.98 -6.51
CA VAL A 28 -17.12 2.22 -5.73
C VAL A 28 -16.90 1.72 -4.30
N VAL A 29 -17.12 2.60 -3.32
CA VAL A 29 -16.89 2.31 -1.90
C VAL A 29 -18.09 2.72 -1.06
N ALA A 30 -18.31 2.00 0.04
CA ALA A 30 -19.18 2.48 1.11
C ALA A 30 -18.43 3.60 1.88
N THR A 31 -19.06 4.75 2.01
CA THR A 31 -18.58 5.83 2.88
C THR A 31 -18.99 5.56 4.33
N LYS A 32 -18.34 6.22 5.28
CA LYS A 32 -18.63 6.10 6.72
C LYS A 32 -20.09 6.46 7.06
N ASP A 33 -20.74 7.26 6.22
CA ASP A 33 -22.13 7.71 6.40
C ASP A 33 -23.17 6.73 5.80
N CYS A 34 -22.79 5.47 5.58
CA CYS A 34 -23.62 4.45 4.93
C CYS A 34 -24.10 4.84 3.52
N ARG A 35 -23.34 5.66 2.80
CA ARG A 35 -23.61 6.04 1.40
C ARG A 35 -22.65 5.34 0.45
N ILE A 36 -23.03 5.23 -0.81
CA ILE A 36 -22.13 4.76 -1.87
C ILE A 36 -21.42 5.98 -2.46
N GLY A 37 -20.10 5.93 -2.55
CA GLY A 37 -19.27 6.97 -3.16
C GLY A 37 -18.22 6.38 -4.10
N MET A 38 -17.56 7.23 -4.88
CA MET A 38 -16.40 6.85 -5.68
C MET A 38 -15.12 7.34 -5.01
N LYS A 39 -14.14 6.45 -4.84
CA LYS A 39 -12.80 6.81 -4.37
C LYS A 39 -11.74 6.17 -5.25
N LYS A 40 -10.62 6.85 -5.42
CA LYS A 40 -9.45 6.22 -6.05
C LYS A 40 -8.83 5.25 -5.06
N GLN A 41 -8.69 3.98 -5.46
CA GLN A 41 -7.96 2.97 -4.71
C GLN A 41 -6.75 2.52 -5.50
N MET A 42 -5.77 1.95 -4.81
CA MET A 42 -4.61 1.27 -5.40
C MET A 42 -4.25 0.08 -4.51
N GLN A 43 -3.68 -0.97 -5.11
CA GLN A 43 -3.19 -2.12 -4.36
C GLN A 43 -1.68 -1.98 -4.11
N VAL A 44 -1.24 -2.28 -2.89
CA VAL A 44 0.18 -2.27 -2.51
C VAL A 44 0.55 -3.64 -1.98
N ASN A 45 1.53 -4.27 -2.61
CA ASN A 45 2.09 -5.56 -2.19
C ASN A 45 3.52 -5.36 -1.71
N VAL A 46 3.89 -6.02 -0.62
CA VAL A 46 5.27 -5.97 -0.10
C VAL A 46 5.79 -7.39 0.12
N THR A 47 6.96 -7.64 -0.44
CA THR A 47 7.75 -8.85 -0.19
C THR A 47 8.89 -8.47 0.74
N ALA A 48 8.99 -9.11 1.89
CA ALA A 48 10.06 -8.84 2.85
C ALA A 48 10.71 -10.14 3.31
N ASP A 49 12.01 -10.08 3.62
CA ASP A 49 12.70 -11.16 4.30
C ASP A 49 12.31 -11.16 5.77
N HIS A 50 11.56 -12.19 6.18
CA HIS A 50 11.09 -12.34 7.55
C HIS A 50 12.19 -12.62 8.58
N HIS A 51 13.40 -13.01 8.15
CA HIS A 51 14.55 -13.15 9.06
C HIS A 51 15.04 -11.78 9.54
N VAL A 52 14.79 -10.73 8.76
CA VAL A 52 15.25 -9.36 9.03
C VAL A 52 14.11 -8.47 9.49
N ILE A 53 12.93 -8.59 8.88
CA ILE A 53 11.76 -7.74 9.16
C ILE A 53 10.61 -8.59 9.68
N TYR A 54 10.16 -8.32 10.89
CA TYR A 54 9.03 -9.04 11.46
C TYR A 54 7.70 -8.61 10.80
N ARG A 55 6.76 -9.56 10.66
CA ARG A 55 5.48 -9.32 9.98
C ARG A 55 4.64 -8.22 10.63
N ALA A 56 4.69 -8.10 11.96
CA ALA A 56 3.94 -7.08 12.68
C ALA A 56 4.46 -5.66 12.37
N ASP A 57 5.78 -5.50 12.30
CA ASP A 57 6.41 -4.21 11.99
C ASP A 57 6.09 -3.80 10.55
N LEU A 58 6.12 -4.76 9.62
CA LEU A 58 5.75 -4.52 8.23
C LEU A 58 4.27 -4.10 8.09
N ALA A 59 3.37 -4.76 8.83
CA ALA A 59 1.95 -4.41 8.85
C ALA A 59 1.72 -3.01 9.44
N SER A 60 2.44 -2.67 10.52
CA SER A 60 2.39 -1.33 11.13
C SER A 60 2.90 -0.26 10.15
N PHE A 61 4.01 -0.54 9.46
CA PHE A 61 4.55 0.33 8.42
C PHE A 61 3.53 0.57 7.29
N LEU A 62 2.91 -0.49 6.77
CA LEU A 62 1.90 -0.39 5.71
C LEU A 62 0.67 0.41 6.16
N GLN A 63 0.25 0.26 7.42
CA GLN A 63 -0.85 1.05 7.97
C GLN A 63 -0.50 2.55 8.03
N THR A 64 0.70 2.88 8.50
CA THR A 64 1.19 4.26 8.55
C THR A 64 1.34 4.85 7.15
N LEU A 65 1.91 4.09 6.21
CA LEU A 65 2.03 4.49 4.82
C LEU A 65 0.66 4.77 4.18
N SER A 66 -0.33 3.91 4.42
CA SER A 66 -1.70 4.11 3.93
C SER A 66 -2.30 5.41 4.44
N LYS A 67 -2.10 5.74 5.73
CA LYS A 67 -2.59 7.00 6.30
C LYS A 67 -1.93 8.22 5.67
N ILE A 68 -0.61 8.19 5.51
CA ILE A 68 0.16 9.30 4.91
C ILE A 68 -0.25 9.53 3.45
N ILE A 69 -0.48 8.46 2.68
CA ILE A 69 -0.92 8.59 1.28
C ILE A 69 -2.34 9.16 1.19
N GLU A 70 -3.21 8.83 2.15
CA GLU A 70 -4.59 9.36 2.21
C GLU A 70 -4.65 10.81 2.72
N ASP A 71 -3.79 11.19 3.67
CA ASP A 71 -3.63 12.55 4.18
C ASP A 71 -2.13 12.97 4.20
N PRO A 72 -1.63 13.65 3.15
CA PRO A 72 -0.20 13.95 3.01
C PRO A 72 0.33 14.99 4.01
N LYS A 73 -0.54 15.59 4.84
CA LYS A 73 -0.12 16.55 5.87
C LYS A 73 0.78 15.91 6.92
N ASP A 74 0.54 14.63 7.20
CA ASP A 74 1.30 13.83 8.17
C ASP A 74 2.78 13.66 7.77
N LEU A 75 3.14 13.90 6.50
CA LEU A 75 4.54 13.83 6.04
C LEU A 75 5.36 15.10 6.36
N THR A 76 4.70 16.22 6.66
CA THR A 76 5.33 17.53 6.79
C THR A 76 5.58 18.00 8.23
N LEU A 77 5.27 17.16 9.21
CA LEU A 77 5.50 17.38 10.64
C LEU A 77 6.70 16.57 11.15
#